data_AF-A0A951RAJ3-F1
#
_entry.id   AF-A0A951RAJ3-F1
#
_cell.length_a   1.000
_cell.length_b   1.000
_cell.length_c   1.000
_cell.angle_alpha   90.00
_cell.angle_beta   90.00
_cell.angle_gamma   90.00
#
_symmetry.space_group_name_H-M   'P 1'
#
loop_
_entity.id
_entity.type
_entity.pdbx_description
1 polymer ?
#
loop_
_entity_poly.entity_id
_entity_poly.type
_entity_poly.pdbx_seq_one_letter_code
_entity_poly.pdbx_strand_id
1 'polypeptide(L)'
;MKRIVFLIGFFAFLQLTFSPEVFSQGRFIRRLQEEAEKKAAEELLRGIGIEKTEEEKREESRRMGTHNREGGLSVEAPDVAASIGVAESAYSGKDFRGTKMALRDAIWGVELEIGQNVLASLPESVSGLRSVSGADNVTSTGMGFVGLLIERLYESDDLQLQVSIGNDAAILGVASLMLAGEYARQQSDDTNYKHIRFQEHQAHIEYDDYSGYSLAVPFGQSSIFVLKGVNFGSEQEFMSAAEQFNINTIKQKLGEK
;
A
#
# COMPACT_ATOMS: atom_id res chain seq x y z
N MET A 1 31.90 0.36 -59.71
CA MET A 1 30.94 1.49 -59.54
C MET A 1 29.45 1.10 -59.58
N LYS A 2 29.06 -0.19 -59.40
CA LYS A 2 27.64 -0.60 -59.30
C LYS A 2 27.20 -1.01 -57.88
N ARG A 3 28.15 -1.22 -56.96
CA ARG A 3 27.87 -1.58 -55.55
C ARG A 3 27.74 -0.36 -54.61
N ILE A 4 28.33 0.78 -54.97
CA ILE A 4 28.26 2.02 -54.18
C ILE A 4 26.93 2.76 -54.42
N VAL A 5 26.38 2.68 -55.64
CA VAL A 5 25.06 3.27 -55.96
C VAL A 5 23.91 2.56 -55.22
N PHE A 6 24.05 1.26 -54.95
CA PHE A 6 23.05 0.50 -54.18
C PHE A 6 23.08 0.83 -52.68
N LEU A 7 24.25 1.14 -52.14
CA LEU A 7 24.41 1.46 -50.71
C LEU A 7 23.93 2.88 -50.37
N ILE A 8 24.03 3.83 -51.31
CA ILE A 8 23.49 5.19 -51.15
C ILE A 8 21.97 5.21 -51.35
N GLY A 9 21.43 4.37 -52.24
CA GLY A 9 19.99 4.22 -52.44
C GLY A 9 19.25 3.60 -51.24
N PHE A 10 19.89 2.68 -50.51
CA PHE A 10 19.29 2.07 -49.33
C PHE A 10 19.32 3.01 -48.10
N PHE A 11 20.33 3.87 -47.99
CA PHE A 11 20.42 4.86 -46.91
C PHE A 11 19.48 6.06 -47.12
N ALA A 12 19.19 6.43 -48.37
CA ALA A 12 18.23 7.49 -48.69
C ALA A 12 16.76 7.08 -48.53
N PHE A 13 16.45 5.77 -48.52
CA PHE A 13 15.08 5.26 -48.30
C PHE A 13 14.75 5.04 -46.81
N LEU A 14 15.76 5.01 -45.93
CA LEU A 14 15.59 4.87 -44.48
C LEU A 14 15.42 6.21 -43.75
N GLN A 15 15.51 7.34 -44.45
CA GLN A 15 15.42 8.71 -43.88
C GLN A 15 14.10 9.42 -44.19
N LEU A 16 13.09 8.71 -44.72
CA LEU A 16 11.81 9.29 -45.15
C LEU A 16 10.58 8.78 -44.36
N THR A 17 10.79 8.26 -43.14
CA THR A 17 9.71 7.87 -42.21
C THR A 17 9.85 8.46 -40.80
N PHE A 18 10.58 9.57 -40.63
CA PHE A 18 10.51 10.38 -39.41
C PHE A 18 9.55 11.56 -39.62
N SER A 19 8.25 11.26 -39.54
CA SER A 19 7.21 12.27 -39.34
C SER A 19 7.11 12.60 -37.85
N PRO A 20 7.02 13.87 -37.42
CA PRO A 20 6.70 14.22 -36.04
C PRO A 20 5.18 14.20 -35.88
N GLU A 21 4.60 13.02 -35.59
CA GLU A 21 3.21 12.92 -35.13
C GLU A 21 3.10 11.97 -33.94
N VAL A 22 3.79 12.31 -32.85
CA VAL A 22 3.60 11.65 -31.54
C VAL A 22 2.73 12.57 -30.68
N PHE A 23 1.45 12.72 -31.04
CA PHE A 23 0.48 13.41 -30.17
C PHE A 23 -0.88 12.71 -30.07
N SER A 24 -1.10 11.60 -30.78
CA SER A 24 -2.36 10.83 -30.72
C SER A 24 -2.20 9.41 -30.13
N GLN A 25 -0.97 8.89 -29.99
CA GLN A 25 -0.73 7.54 -29.43
C GLN A 25 -0.74 7.48 -27.90
N GLY A 26 -0.55 8.60 -27.20
CA GLY A 26 -0.51 8.63 -25.73
C GLY A 26 -1.84 8.23 -25.08
N ARG A 27 -2.99 8.57 -25.68
CA ARG A 27 -4.31 8.17 -25.15
C ARG A 27 -4.61 6.69 -25.33
N PHE A 28 -4.10 6.08 -26.40
CA PHE A 28 -4.30 4.66 -26.67
C PHE A 28 -3.39 3.78 -25.81
N ILE A 29 -2.13 4.19 -25.63
CA ILE A 29 -1.20 3.53 -24.70
C ILE A 29 -1.70 3.62 -23.27
N ARG A 30 -2.22 4.80 -22.85
CA ARG A 30 -2.80 4.99 -21.52
C ARG A 30 -4.05 4.13 -21.28
N ARG A 31 -4.92 3.98 -22.28
CA ARG A 31 -6.07 3.04 -22.21
C ARG A 31 -5.63 1.58 -22.13
N LEU A 32 -4.60 1.19 -22.88
CA LEU A 32 -4.02 -0.15 -22.81
C LEU A 32 -3.40 -0.44 -21.44
N GLN A 33 -2.76 0.55 -20.82
CA GLN A 33 -2.22 0.45 -19.46
C GLN A 33 -3.34 0.35 -18.42
N GLU A 34 -4.36 1.21 -18.49
CA GLU A 34 -5.53 1.18 -17.61
C GLU A 34 -6.29 -0.17 -17.74
N GLU A 35 -6.41 -0.73 -18.94
CA GLU A 35 -6.99 -2.06 -19.16
C GLU A 35 -6.12 -3.18 -18.59
N ALA A 36 -4.79 -3.09 -18.71
CA ALA A 36 -3.87 -4.07 -18.16
C ALA A 36 -3.87 -4.06 -16.62
N GLU A 37 -3.88 -2.87 -16.00
CA GLU A 37 -3.96 -2.70 -14.55
C GLU A 37 -5.29 -3.20 -14.01
N LYS A 38 -6.41 -2.85 -14.65
CA LYS A 38 -7.74 -3.32 -14.26
C LYS A 38 -7.84 -4.84 -14.35
N LYS A 39 -7.27 -5.44 -15.39
CA LYS A 39 -7.25 -6.90 -15.57
C LYS A 39 -6.37 -7.60 -14.55
N ALA A 40 -5.20 -7.03 -14.21
CA ALA A 40 -4.34 -7.54 -13.15
C ALA A 40 -5.02 -7.44 -11.78
N ALA A 41 -5.71 -6.33 -11.49
CA ALA A 41 -6.49 -6.15 -10.27
C ALA A 41 -7.66 -7.15 -10.19
N GLU A 42 -8.36 -7.40 -11.30
CA GLU A 42 -9.48 -8.35 -11.37
C GLU A 42 -9.02 -9.81 -11.24
N GLU A 43 -7.85 -10.15 -11.79
CA GLU A 43 -7.24 -11.47 -11.67
C GLU A 43 -6.71 -11.72 -10.24
N LEU A 44 -6.17 -10.69 -9.59
CA LEU A 44 -5.83 -10.71 -8.17
C LEU A 44 -7.07 -10.86 -7.29
N LEU A 45 -8.15 -10.13 -7.56
CA LEU A 45 -9.44 -10.22 -6.85
C LEU A 45 -10.07 -11.62 -6.97
N ARG A 46 -9.95 -12.26 -8.14
CA ARG A 46 -10.33 -13.67 -8.35
C ARG A 46 -9.43 -14.63 -7.58
N GLY A 47 -8.12 -14.37 -7.53
CA GLY A 47 -7.16 -15.16 -6.77
C GLY A 47 -7.40 -15.15 -5.26
N ILE A 48 -7.99 -14.08 -4.72
CA ILE A 48 -8.37 -13.93 -3.31
C ILE A 48 -9.84 -14.28 -3.01
N GLY A 49 -10.58 -14.83 -3.98
CA GLY A 49 -11.91 -15.42 -3.75
C GLY A 49 -13.06 -14.41 -3.57
N ILE A 50 -12.89 -13.15 -3.99
CA ILE A 50 -13.98 -12.16 -3.99
C ILE A 50 -14.62 -12.13 -5.37
N GLU A 51 -15.67 -12.93 -5.57
CA GLU A 51 -16.51 -12.82 -6.78
C GLU A 51 -17.38 -11.57 -6.71
N LYS A 52 -17.32 -10.72 -7.74
CA LYS A 52 -18.30 -9.65 -7.97
C LYS A 52 -19.63 -10.29 -8.30
N THR A 53 -20.56 -10.31 -7.33
CA THR A 53 -21.97 -10.57 -7.63
C THR A 53 -22.59 -9.24 -8.07
N GLU A 54 -22.75 -9.07 -9.39
CA GLU A 54 -23.56 -7.99 -9.93
C GLU A 54 -25.06 -8.23 -9.66
N GLU A 55 -25.73 -7.10 -9.48
CA GLU A 55 -27.14 -6.92 -9.18
C GLU A 55 -28.04 -7.43 -10.32
N GLU A 56 -29.03 -8.27 -9.99
CA GLU A 56 -30.38 -8.17 -10.57
C GLU A 56 -31.36 -9.10 -9.84
N LYS A 57 -32.21 -8.49 -9.00
CA LYS A 57 -33.67 -8.71 -8.85
C LYS A 57 -34.15 -8.18 -7.49
N ARG A 58 -34.52 -6.90 -7.47
CA ARG A 58 -35.51 -6.36 -6.55
C ARG A 58 -36.89 -6.80 -7.04
N GLU A 59 -37.56 -7.66 -6.31
CA GLU A 59 -38.78 -7.30 -5.56
C GLU A 59 -39.30 -8.52 -4.76
N GLU A 60 -39.89 -8.20 -3.61
CA GLU A 60 -40.75 -9.06 -2.79
C GLU A 60 -40.11 -9.99 -1.73
N SER A 61 -39.64 -9.39 -0.63
CA SER A 61 -39.97 -9.91 0.72
C SER A 61 -39.77 -8.82 1.79
N ARG A 62 -40.69 -7.86 1.83
CA ARG A 62 -40.87 -7.03 3.04
C ARG A 62 -41.55 -7.89 4.11
N ARG A 63 -40.76 -8.42 5.04
CA ARG A 63 -41.03 -8.63 6.49
C ARG A 63 -40.14 -9.74 7.04
N MET A 64 -38.91 -9.41 7.38
CA MET A 64 -38.22 -10.05 8.50
C MET A 64 -37.40 -8.95 9.19
N GLY A 65 -37.84 -8.55 10.38
CA GLY A 65 -37.11 -7.58 11.19
C GLY A 65 -35.85 -8.24 11.74
N THR A 66 -34.69 -7.97 11.14
CA THR A 66 -33.41 -8.41 11.67
C THR A 66 -32.96 -7.43 12.74
N HIS A 67 -33.52 -7.56 13.95
CA HIS A 67 -32.91 -6.98 15.14
C HIS A 67 -31.84 -7.93 15.65
N ASN A 68 -30.67 -7.93 15.02
CA ASN A 68 -29.47 -8.44 15.69
C ASN A 68 -29.06 -7.35 16.68
N ARG A 69 -29.52 -7.49 17.93
CA ARG A 69 -28.97 -6.73 19.06
C ARG A 69 -27.51 -7.14 19.21
N GLU A 70 -26.60 -6.19 18.97
CA GLU A 70 -25.17 -6.21 19.33
C GLU A 70 -24.61 -7.63 19.50
N GLY A 71 -24.46 -8.33 18.38
CA GLY A 71 -23.81 -9.63 18.28
C GLY A 71 -22.77 -9.55 17.18
N GLY A 72 -21.53 -9.29 17.56
CA GLY A 72 -20.36 -9.32 16.70
C GLY A 72 -19.36 -10.35 17.21
N LEU A 73 -18.47 -10.81 16.33
CA LEU A 73 -17.30 -11.57 16.76
C LEU A 73 -16.30 -10.59 17.37
N SER A 74 -15.91 -10.77 18.63
CA SER A 74 -14.76 -10.06 19.18
C SER A 74 -13.48 -10.73 18.65
N VAL A 75 -12.67 -9.96 17.94
CA VAL A 75 -11.34 -10.41 17.51
C VAL A 75 -10.36 -10.00 18.59
N GLU A 76 -10.20 -10.83 19.61
CA GLU A 76 -9.05 -10.72 20.51
C GLU A 76 -7.83 -11.30 19.80
N ALA A 77 -6.68 -10.64 19.94
CA ALA A 77 -5.43 -11.16 19.41
C ALA A 77 -5.18 -12.57 19.97
N PRO A 78 -4.69 -13.53 19.16
CA PRO A 78 -4.37 -14.86 19.65
C PRO A 78 -3.38 -14.80 20.82
N ASP A 79 -3.61 -15.60 21.85
CA ASP A 79 -2.60 -15.83 22.88
C ASP A 79 -1.43 -16.60 22.25
N VAL A 80 -0.32 -15.89 22.06
CA VAL A 80 0.90 -16.39 21.43
C VAL A 80 1.45 -17.60 22.19
N ALA A 81 1.50 -17.53 23.52
CA ALA A 81 2.08 -18.59 24.35
C ALA A 81 1.22 -19.85 24.30
N ALA A 82 -0.11 -19.70 24.37
CA ALA A 82 -1.04 -20.81 24.22
C ALA A 82 -0.94 -21.44 22.82
N SER A 83 -0.86 -20.62 21.77
CA SER A 83 -0.75 -21.09 20.38
C SER A 83 0.54 -21.88 20.15
N ILE A 84 1.67 -21.44 20.74
CA ILE A 84 2.93 -22.20 20.71
C ILE A 84 2.78 -23.55 21.42
N GLY A 85 2.17 -23.59 22.60
CA GLY A 85 1.95 -24.85 23.32
C GLY A 85 1.07 -25.85 22.55
N VAL A 86 0.06 -25.36 21.82
CA VAL A 86 -0.75 -26.18 20.92
C VAL A 86 0.08 -26.69 19.74
N ALA A 87 0.94 -25.85 19.15
CA ALA A 87 1.82 -26.25 18.06
C ALA A 87 2.80 -27.35 18.50
N GLU A 88 3.43 -27.22 19.66
CA GLU A 88 4.34 -28.23 20.23
C GLU A 88 3.65 -29.57 20.45
N SER A 89 2.43 -29.52 21.01
CA SER A 89 1.62 -30.71 21.27
C SER A 89 1.20 -31.42 19.97
N ALA A 90 0.71 -30.65 18.98
CA ALA A 90 0.31 -31.17 17.68
C ALA A 90 1.51 -31.77 16.92
N TYR A 91 2.67 -31.12 16.99
CA TYR A 91 3.89 -31.59 16.32
C TYR A 91 4.39 -32.90 16.93
N SER A 92 4.38 -33.00 18.25
CA SER A 92 4.74 -34.22 18.98
C SER A 92 3.81 -35.38 18.62
N GLY A 93 2.53 -35.09 18.38
CA GLY A 93 1.53 -36.02 17.88
C GLY A 93 1.60 -36.32 16.38
N LYS A 94 2.56 -35.73 15.64
CA LYS A 94 2.71 -35.79 14.17
C LYS A 94 1.50 -35.22 13.40
N ASP A 95 0.68 -34.40 14.04
CA ASP A 95 -0.36 -33.62 13.36
C ASP A 95 0.27 -32.34 12.77
N PHE A 96 0.88 -32.49 11.59
CA PHE A 96 1.50 -31.36 10.90
C PHE A 96 0.50 -30.28 10.48
N ARG A 97 -0.77 -30.64 10.26
CA ARG A 97 -1.81 -29.68 9.91
C ARG A 97 -2.15 -28.82 11.12
N GLY A 98 -2.41 -29.44 12.27
CA GLY A 98 -2.64 -28.75 13.54
C GLY A 98 -1.44 -27.88 13.94
N THR A 99 -0.22 -28.40 13.77
CA THR A 99 1.02 -27.64 14.02
C THR A 99 1.06 -26.37 13.17
N LYS A 100 0.82 -26.49 11.85
CA LYS A 100 0.85 -25.36 10.93
C LYS A 100 -0.19 -24.30 11.29
N MET A 101 -1.40 -24.71 11.67
CA MET A 101 -2.45 -23.77 12.06
C MET A 101 -2.07 -23.01 13.34
N ALA A 102 -1.66 -23.72 14.39
CA ALA A 102 -1.28 -23.12 15.65
C ALA A 102 -0.06 -22.18 15.54
N LEU A 103 0.92 -22.53 14.69
CA LEU A 103 2.04 -21.62 14.38
C LEU A 103 1.58 -20.33 13.67
N ARG A 104 0.58 -20.42 12.79
CA ARG A 104 0.02 -19.23 12.13
C ARG A 104 -0.71 -18.34 13.13
N ASP A 105 -1.45 -18.92 14.06
CA ASP A 105 -2.11 -18.16 15.12
C ASP A 105 -1.08 -17.46 16.03
N ALA A 106 0.01 -18.15 16.37
CA ALA A 106 1.11 -17.55 17.13
C ALA A 106 1.79 -16.39 16.38
N ILE A 107 2.10 -16.56 15.09
CA ILE A 107 2.69 -15.49 14.25
C ILE A 107 1.74 -14.31 14.18
N TRP A 108 0.45 -14.56 13.94
CA TRP A 108 -0.56 -13.51 13.87
C TRP A 108 -0.64 -12.71 15.18
N GLY A 109 -0.64 -13.38 16.33
CA GLY A 109 -0.60 -12.72 17.64
C GLY A 109 0.63 -11.85 17.84
N VAL A 110 1.82 -12.33 17.44
CA VAL A 110 3.08 -11.56 17.49
C VAL A 110 3.02 -10.33 16.60
N GLU A 111 2.52 -10.46 15.37
CA GLU A 111 2.39 -9.34 14.43
C GLU A 111 1.44 -8.27 14.98
N LEU A 112 0.30 -8.67 15.56
CA LEU A 112 -0.61 -7.73 16.22
C LEU A 112 0.05 -7.03 17.41
N GLU A 113 0.80 -7.75 18.24
CA GLU A 113 1.53 -7.14 19.37
C GLU A 113 2.59 -6.13 18.90
N ILE A 114 3.35 -6.46 17.86
CA ILE A 114 4.29 -5.54 17.22
C ILE A 114 3.55 -4.30 16.70
N GLY A 115 2.44 -4.50 16.00
CA GLY A 115 1.66 -3.39 15.44
C GLY A 115 1.09 -2.46 16.51
N GLN A 116 0.59 -3.00 17.61
CA GLN A 116 0.13 -2.20 18.75
C GLN A 116 1.28 -1.42 19.40
N ASN A 117 2.47 -2.04 19.51
CA ASN A 117 3.66 -1.35 20.02
C ASN A 117 4.14 -0.21 19.11
N VAL A 118 4.03 -0.36 17.79
CA VAL A 118 4.30 0.72 16.84
C VAL A 118 3.25 1.82 16.97
N LEU A 119 1.97 1.46 16.99
CA LEU A 119 0.85 2.39 17.13
C LEU A 119 0.96 3.24 18.40
N ALA A 120 1.33 2.62 19.53
CA ALA A 120 1.59 3.30 20.80
C ALA A 120 2.82 4.25 20.76
N SER A 121 3.74 4.05 19.81
CA SER A 121 4.89 4.94 19.61
C SER A 121 4.58 6.14 18.70
N LEU A 122 3.46 6.10 17.97
CA LEU A 122 3.03 7.23 17.15
C LEU A 122 2.53 8.37 18.07
N PRO A 123 2.77 9.63 17.67
CA PRO A 123 2.36 10.78 18.48
C PRO A 123 0.84 10.79 18.73
N GLU A 124 0.41 11.36 19.86
CA GLU A 124 -1.02 11.59 20.14
C GLU A 124 -1.61 12.76 19.34
N SER A 125 -0.74 13.69 18.93
CA SER A 125 -1.11 14.83 18.10
C SER A 125 0.00 15.22 17.14
N VAL A 126 -0.36 15.66 15.94
CA VAL A 126 0.58 16.14 14.92
C VAL A 126 0.12 17.49 14.40
N SER A 127 0.96 18.51 14.54
CA SER A 127 0.63 19.88 14.08
C SER A 127 -0.74 20.39 14.58
N GLY A 128 -1.14 20.02 15.80
CA GLY A 128 -2.43 20.38 16.40
C GLY A 128 -3.60 19.45 16.04
N LEU A 129 -3.44 18.53 15.08
CA LEU A 129 -4.40 17.47 14.79
C LEU A 129 -4.32 16.40 15.87
N ARG A 130 -5.45 15.96 16.41
CA ARG A 130 -5.50 14.88 17.42
C ARG A 130 -5.73 13.54 16.75
N SER A 131 -5.15 12.49 17.31
CA SER A 131 -5.44 11.13 16.87
C SER A 131 -6.91 10.78 17.10
N VAL A 132 -7.55 10.16 16.10
CA VAL A 132 -8.89 9.59 16.19
C VAL A 132 -8.75 8.14 16.62
N SER A 133 -8.68 7.88 17.92
CA SER A 133 -8.37 6.55 18.47
C SER A 133 -9.34 5.44 18.02
N GLY A 134 -10.58 5.79 17.67
CA GLY A 134 -11.55 4.83 17.11
C GLY A 134 -11.29 4.43 15.66
N ALA A 135 -10.39 5.13 14.96
CA ALA A 135 -9.97 4.84 13.60
C ALA A 135 -8.58 4.19 13.53
N ASP A 136 -7.93 3.99 14.69
CA ASP A 136 -6.69 3.22 14.76
C ASP A 136 -6.95 1.77 14.36
N ASN A 137 -6.12 1.24 13.47
CA ASN A 137 -6.26 -0.14 12.99
C ASN A 137 -4.90 -0.83 12.94
N VAL A 138 -4.87 -2.08 13.41
CA VAL A 138 -3.71 -2.97 13.28
C VAL A 138 -4.23 -4.26 12.66
N THR A 139 -3.85 -4.49 11.41
CA THR A 139 -4.26 -5.67 10.65
C THR A 139 -3.04 -6.49 10.29
N SER A 140 -3.10 -7.79 10.54
CA SER A 140 -2.20 -8.77 9.94
C SER A 140 -3.05 -9.74 9.13
N THR A 141 -2.57 -10.11 7.95
CA THR A 141 -3.28 -11.10 7.12
C THR A 141 -2.83 -12.54 7.40
N GLY A 142 -1.78 -12.76 8.22
CA GLY A 142 -1.29 -14.09 8.61
C GLY A 142 -1.05 -15.05 7.43
N MET A 143 -0.90 -14.50 6.21
CA MET A 143 -0.89 -15.20 4.92
C MET A 143 0.15 -14.58 3.99
N GLY A 144 1.42 -14.91 4.19
CA GLY A 144 2.47 -14.99 3.16
C GLY A 144 2.82 -13.75 2.32
N PHE A 145 2.06 -12.65 2.40
CA PHE A 145 2.18 -11.49 1.50
C PHE A 145 1.77 -10.15 2.14
N VAL A 146 1.07 -10.09 3.28
CA VAL A 146 0.90 -8.84 4.06
C VAL A 146 1.07 -9.14 5.55
N GLY A 147 2.30 -9.06 6.04
CA GLY A 147 2.68 -9.37 7.42
C GLY A 147 2.03 -8.43 8.45
N LEU A 148 2.03 -7.12 8.19
CA LEU A 148 1.46 -6.15 9.13
C LEU A 148 1.14 -4.82 8.45
N LEU A 149 -0.06 -4.30 8.70
CA LEU A 149 -0.51 -2.96 8.35
C LEU A 149 -1.02 -2.24 9.61
N ILE A 150 -0.42 -1.08 9.90
CA ILE A 150 -0.79 -0.23 11.02
C ILE A 150 -1.29 1.09 10.46
N GLU A 151 -2.45 1.54 10.89
CA GLU A 151 -3.06 2.77 10.43
C GLU A 151 -3.47 3.64 11.63
N ARG A 152 -3.22 4.94 11.51
CA ARG A 152 -3.73 5.95 12.44
C ARG A 152 -4.19 7.17 11.67
N LEU A 153 -5.34 7.69 12.08
CA LEU A 153 -5.91 8.92 11.57
C LEU A 153 -5.74 10.06 12.57
N TYR A 154 -5.29 11.21 12.09
CA TYR A 154 -5.36 12.48 12.80
C TYR A 154 -6.28 13.41 12.04
N GLU A 155 -7.16 14.09 12.76
CA GLU A 155 -8.19 14.91 12.12
C GLU A 155 -8.51 16.16 12.96
N SER A 156 -8.96 17.18 12.26
CA SER A 156 -9.65 18.36 12.77
C SER A 156 -10.76 18.72 11.77
N ASP A 157 -11.50 19.81 12.03
CA ASP A 157 -12.64 20.20 11.18
C ASP A 157 -12.28 20.38 9.70
N ASP A 158 -11.05 20.84 9.39
CA ASP A 158 -10.64 21.19 8.02
C ASP A 158 -9.45 20.38 7.50
N LEU A 159 -8.69 19.69 8.36
CA LEU A 159 -7.42 19.03 8.02
C LEU A 159 -7.46 17.56 8.44
N GLN A 160 -6.93 16.70 7.57
CA GLN A 160 -6.84 15.27 7.80
C GLN A 160 -5.43 14.78 7.50
N LEU A 161 -4.89 13.92 8.37
CA LEU A 161 -3.60 13.29 8.20
C LEU A 161 -3.71 11.79 8.53
N GLN A 162 -3.50 10.94 7.54
CA GLN A 162 -3.53 9.48 7.70
C GLN A 162 -2.11 8.93 7.61
N VAL A 163 -1.73 8.14 8.60
CA VAL A 163 -0.49 7.35 8.62
C VAL A 163 -0.81 5.91 8.31
N SER A 164 -0.06 5.30 7.40
CA SER A 164 -0.08 3.87 7.13
C SER A 164 1.35 3.32 7.17
N ILE A 165 1.60 2.32 8.01
CA ILE A 165 2.90 1.64 8.14
C ILE A 165 2.70 0.19 7.73
N GLY A 166 3.42 -0.21 6.70
CA GLY A 166 3.43 -1.59 6.22
C GLY A 166 4.77 -2.26 6.50
N ASN A 167 4.73 -3.53 6.91
CA ASN A 167 5.89 -4.41 7.01
C ASN A 167 5.65 -5.64 6.12
N ASP A 168 6.03 -5.56 4.84
CA ASP A 168 6.10 -6.67 3.88
C ASP A 168 6.82 -6.30 2.56
N ALA A 169 7.41 -7.30 1.91
CA ALA A 169 7.89 -7.28 0.52
C ALA A 169 6.76 -7.09 -0.52
N ALA A 170 5.50 -7.45 -0.25
CA ALA A 170 4.42 -7.23 -1.25
C ALA A 170 3.94 -5.77 -1.30
N ILE A 171 3.88 -5.07 -0.16
CA ILE A 171 3.65 -3.61 -0.16
C ILE A 171 4.86 -2.91 -0.78
N LEU A 172 6.08 -3.38 -0.51
CA LEU A 172 7.25 -2.92 -1.28
C LEU A 172 7.15 -3.29 -2.76
N GLY A 173 6.51 -4.40 -3.13
CA GLY A 173 6.28 -4.81 -4.52
C GLY A 173 5.28 -3.88 -5.22
N VAL A 174 4.20 -3.50 -4.55
CA VAL A 174 3.25 -2.48 -5.02
C VAL A 174 3.93 -1.12 -5.06
N ALA A 175 4.64 -0.72 -4.02
CA ALA A 175 5.43 0.51 -4.01
C ALA A 175 6.50 0.49 -5.09
N SER A 176 7.17 -0.64 -5.36
CA SER A 176 8.16 -0.79 -6.43
C SER A 176 7.52 -0.78 -7.82
N LEU A 177 6.30 -1.30 -7.97
CA LEU A 177 5.53 -1.24 -9.21
C LEU A 177 4.99 0.16 -9.47
N MET A 178 4.56 0.88 -8.43
CA MET A 178 4.25 2.31 -8.48
C MET A 178 5.52 3.06 -8.90
N LEU A 179 6.61 2.92 -8.15
CA LEU A 179 7.92 3.51 -8.47
C LEU A 179 8.40 3.18 -9.89
N ALA A 180 8.17 1.96 -10.40
CA ALA A 180 8.52 1.56 -11.76
C ALA A 180 7.62 2.20 -12.83
N GLY A 181 6.31 2.35 -12.55
CA GLY A 181 5.39 3.15 -13.35
C GLY A 181 5.75 4.64 -13.33
N GLU A 182 6.26 5.14 -12.20
CA GLU A 182 6.73 6.52 -12.01
C GLU A 182 8.05 6.81 -12.73
N TYR A 183 9.02 5.87 -12.79
CA TYR A 183 10.21 6.03 -13.64
C TYR A 183 9.85 6.17 -15.13
N ALA A 184 8.76 5.54 -15.57
CA ALA A 184 8.22 5.75 -16.92
C ALA A 184 7.52 7.11 -17.08
N ARG A 185 7.03 7.72 -15.98
CA ARG A 185 6.41 9.06 -15.95
C ARG A 185 7.37 10.21 -15.75
N GLN A 186 8.55 9.98 -15.17
CA GLN A 186 9.61 10.99 -15.04
C GLN A 186 10.16 11.47 -16.40
N GLN A 187 9.78 10.79 -17.48
CA GLN A 187 10.05 11.19 -18.86
C GLN A 187 9.00 12.17 -19.43
N SER A 188 7.91 12.41 -18.69
CA SER A 188 6.96 13.52 -18.88
C SER A 188 7.17 14.57 -17.79
N ASP A 189 6.97 15.86 -18.10
CA ASP A 189 7.18 17.04 -17.21
C ASP A 189 6.22 17.10 -15.98
N ASP A 190 5.97 15.98 -15.32
CA ASP A 190 5.04 15.93 -14.20
C ASP A 190 5.68 16.59 -12.96
N THR A 191 5.24 17.82 -12.68
CA THR A 191 5.85 18.71 -11.67
C THR A 191 5.38 18.37 -10.25
N ASN A 192 4.37 17.50 -10.13
CA ASN A 192 3.66 17.19 -8.89
C ASN A 192 4.27 16.02 -8.10
N TYR A 193 5.39 15.47 -8.56
CA TYR A 193 6.11 14.38 -7.92
C TYR A 193 7.58 14.76 -7.69
N LYS A 194 8.11 14.49 -6.50
CA LYS A 194 9.49 14.82 -6.14
C LYS A 194 10.14 13.69 -5.35
N HIS A 195 11.37 13.37 -5.73
CA HIS A 195 12.27 12.59 -4.89
C HIS A 195 12.93 13.48 -3.85
N ILE A 196 12.84 13.09 -2.59
CA ILE A 196 13.39 13.85 -1.47
C ILE A 196 14.16 12.94 -0.54
N ARG A 197 14.98 13.55 0.31
CA ARG A 197 15.54 12.87 1.47
C ARG A 197 14.67 13.21 2.68
N PHE A 198 14.06 12.21 3.28
CA PHE A 198 13.30 12.35 4.51
C PHE A 198 14.04 11.64 5.64
N GLN A 199 14.53 12.42 6.61
CA GLN A 199 15.45 11.94 7.66
C GLN A 199 16.68 11.24 7.04
N GLU A 200 16.87 9.95 7.33
CA GLU A 200 17.97 9.15 6.79
C GLU A 200 17.58 8.32 5.55
N HIS A 201 16.33 8.45 5.08
CA HIS A 201 15.74 7.61 4.04
C HIS A 201 15.53 8.38 2.73
N GLN A 202 15.62 7.65 1.62
CA GLN A 202 15.11 8.13 0.34
C GLN A 202 13.60 8.02 0.36
N ALA A 203 12.92 9.07 -0.04
CA ALA A 203 11.47 9.13 -0.05
C ALA A 203 10.99 9.80 -1.33
N HIS A 204 9.69 9.68 -1.58
CA HIS A 204 9.02 10.48 -2.59
C HIS A 204 7.81 11.16 -1.99
N ILE A 205 7.58 12.37 -2.47
CA ILE A 205 6.39 13.16 -2.17
C ILE A 205 5.64 13.42 -3.47
N GLU A 206 4.33 13.31 -3.38
CA GLU A 206 3.38 13.56 -4.46
C GLU A 206 2.32 14.54 -3.98
N TYR A 207 1.80 15.36 -4.90
CA TYR A 207 0.66 16.21 -4.67
C TYR A 207 -0.40 16.00 -5.76
N ASP A 208 -1.64 15.83 -5.34
CA ASP A 208 -2.80 15.75 -6.22
C ASP A 208 -3.90 16.69 -5.73
N ASP A 209 -4.54 17.42 -6.65
CA ASP A 209 -5.53 18.44 -6.29
C ASP A 209 -6.77 17.87 -5.58
N TYR A 210 -7.05 16.57 -5.71
CA TYR A 210 -8.19 15.91 -5.09
C TYR A 210 -7.84 15.20 -3.79
N SER A 211 -6.66 14.59 -3.71
CA SER A 211 -6.23 13.74 -2.59
C SER A 211 -5.16 14.37 -1.68
N GLY A 212 -4.64 15.55 -2.03
CA GLY A 212 -3.68 16.32 -1.24
C GLY A 212 -2.26 15.81 -1.39
N TYR A 213 -1.48 15.90 -0.30
CA TYR A 213 -0.09 15.46 -0.28
C TYR A 213 0.04 14.00 0.15
N SER A 214 0.95 13.28 -0.47
CA SER A 214 1.33 11.92 -0.09
C SER A 214 2.86 11.83 0.03
N LEU A 215 3.35 11.31 1.15
CA LEU A 215 4.76 11.02 1.37
C LEU A 215 4.91 9.51 1.58
N ALA A 216 5.76 8.87 0.79
CA ALA A 216 6.12 7.48 0.97
C ALA A 216 7.62 7.34 1.22
N VAL A 217 7.94 6.68 2.33
CA VAL A 217 9.29 6.50 2.87
C VAL A 217 9.53 5.01 3.04
N PRO A 218 10.16 4.35 2.05
CA PRO A 218 10.68 3.00 2.25
C PRO A 218 11.78 3.02 3.33
N PHE A 219 11.73 2.07 4.25
CA PHE A 219 12.75 1.92 5.29
C PHE A 219 12.98 0.45 5.64
N GLY A 220 14.17 0.18 6.19
CA GLY A 220 14.64 -1.18 6.46
C GLY A 220 14.63 -2.08 5.22
N GLN A 221 14.34 -3.37 5.43
CA GLN A 221 14.36 -4.36 4.34
C GLN A 221 12.98 -4.60 3.72
N SER A 222 11.93 -4.39 4.51
CA SER A 222 10.57 -4.82 4.19
C SER A 222 9.50 -3.80 4.57
N SER A 223 9.88 -2.58 4.97
CA SER A 223 8.91 -1.62 5.50
C SER A 223 8.72 -0.39 4.64
N ILE A 224 7.54 0.18 4.75
CA ILE A 224 7.21 1.48 4.18
C ILE A 224 6.36 2.26 5.17
N PHE A 225 6.66 3.55 5.27
CA PHE A 225 5.84 4.54 5.95
C PHE A 225 5.17 5.39 4.88
N VAL A 226 3.85 5.48 4.92
CA VAL A 226 3.05 6.31 4.02
C VAL A 226 2.28 7.32 4.87
N LEU A 227 2.34 8.58 4.48
CA LEU A 227 1.63 9.67 5.11
C LEU A 227 0.79 10.38 4.06
N LYS A 228 -0.51 10.52 4.29
CA LYS A 228 -1.43 11.24 3.40
C LYS A 228 -2.02 12.42 4.15
N GLY A 229 -1.87 13.62 3.60
CA GLY A 229 -2.38 14.86 4.17
C GLY A 229 -3.37 15.54 3.23
N VAL A 230 -4.61 15.71 3.69
CA VAL A 230 -5.66 16.41 2.97
C VAL A 230 -5.78 17.84 3.50
N ASN A 231 -6.00 18.80 2.60
CA ASN A 231 -6.18 20.23 2.88
C ASN A 231 -4.99 20.96 3.52
N PHE A 232 -3.77 20.42 3.43
CA PHE A 232 -2.56 21.16 3.80
C PHE A 232 -2.30 22.29 2.79
N GLY A 233 -2.00 23.50 3.28
CA GLY A 233 -1.86 24.69 2.44
C GLY A 233 -0.55 24.76 1.65
N SER A 234 0.46 23.98 2.06
CA SER A 234 1.75 23.90 1.36
C SER A 234 2.51 22.62 1.67
N GLU A 235 3.46 22.29 0.78
CA GLU A 235 4.43 21.21 0.99
C GLU A 235 5.20 21.39 2.30
N GLN A 236 5.60 22.63 2.64
CA GLN A 236 6.36 22.90 3.86
C GLN A 236 5.56 22.60 5.13
N GLU A 237 4.27 22.95 5.14
CA GLU A 237 3.36 22.65 6.25
C GLU A 237 3.18 21.14 6.42
N PHE A 238 2.94 20.43 5.32
CA PHE A 238 2.82 18.97 5.31
C PHE A 238 4.11 18.28 5.77
N MET A 239 5.27 18.73 5.29
CA MET A 239 6.56 18.17 5.71
C MET A 239 6.87 18.45 7.19
N SER A 240 6.46 19.60 7.72
CA SER A 240 6.58 19.90 9.15
C SER A 240 5.71 18.97 10.02
N ALA A 241 4.55 18.56 9.51
CA ALA A 241 3.73 17.51 10.13
C ALA A 241 4.43 16.14 10.04
N ALA A 242 5.00 15.81 8.87
CA ALA A 242 5.71 14.56 8.66
C ALA A 242 6.93 14.39 9.60
N GLU A 243 7.69 15.46 9.86
CA GLU A 243 8.87 15.42 10.73
C GLU A 243 8.58 15.05 12.19
N GLN A 244 7.33 15.09 12.63
CA GLN A 244 6.92 14.65 13.97
C GLN A 244 6.90 13.11 14.12
N PHE A 245 6.97 12.36 13.01
CA PHE A 245 7.08 10.90 13.02
C PHE A 245 8.54 10.45 13.06
N ASN A 246 8.89 9.62 14.05
CA ASN A 246 10.25 9.08 14.16
C ASN A 246 10.36 7.72 13.45
N ILE A 247 10.87 7.73 12.21
CA ILE A 247 11.02 6.51 11.41
C ILE A 247 11.99 5.52 12.08
N ASN A 248 13.03 6.02 12.75
CA ASN A 248 13.97 5.16 13.48
C ASN A 248 13.32 4.43 14.66
N THR A 249 12.43 5.10 15.40
CA THR A 249 11.65 4.44 16.46
C THR A 249 10.70 3.39 15.89
N ILE A 250 9.99 3.70 14.81
CA ILE A 250 9.09 2.76 14.12
C ILE A 250 9.90 1.53 13.66
N LYS A 251 11.03 1.75 12.98
CA LYS A 251 11.95 0.71 12.52
C LYS A 251 12.42 -0.21 13.66
N GLN A 252 12.80 0.36 14.80
CA GLN A 252 13.20 -0.40 15.98
C GLN A 252 12.06 -1.25 16.54
N LYS A 253 10.84 -0.71 16.59
CA LYS A 253 9.65 -1.41 17.08
C LYS A 253 9.22 -2.56 16.17
N LEU A 254 9.45 -2.42 14.87
CA LEU A 254 9.25 -3.50 13.89
C LEU A 254 10.37 -4.55 13.91
N GLY A 255 11.44 -4.36 14.71
CA GLY A 255 12.56 -5.30 14.80
C GLY A 255 13.49 -5.28 13.58
N GLU A 256 13.43 -4.23 12.76
CA GLU A 256 14.27 -4.11 11.58
C GLU A 256 15.66 -3.55 11.93
N LYS A 257 16.70 -4.04 11.25
CA LYS A 257 18.10 -3.62 11.43
C LYS A 257 18.50 -2.50 10.49
#